data_AF-V2VUK8-F1
#
_entry.id   AF-V2VUK8-F1
#
_cell.length_a   1.000
_cell.length_b   1.000
_cell.length_c   1.000
_cell.angle_alpha   90.00
_cell.angle_beta   90.00
_cell.angle_gamma   90.00
#
_symmetry.space_group_name_H-M   'P 1'
#
loop_
_entity.id
_entity.type
_entity.pdbx_description
1 polymer ?
#
loop_
_entity_poly.entity_id
_entity_poly.type
_entity_poly.pdbx_seq_one_letter_code
_entity_poly.pdbx_strand_id
1 'polypeptide(L)' 'MNRLLDGGANGFEHGISASQYQKVAKVSKATATRHLRDLLEKECIIKLDGGGRNTRYQINTKFKNTN' A
#
# COMPACT_ATOMS: atom_id res chain seq x y z
N MET A 1 -9.97 20.55 -9.79
CA MET A 1 -8.82 20.24 -8.91
C MET A 1 -9.34 19.80 -7.54
N ASN A 2 -9.82 18.56 -7.43
CA ASN A 2 -10.41 18.00 -6.22
C ASN A 2 -10.30 16.47 -6.34
N ARG A 3 -10.00 15.75 -5.24
CA ARG A 3 -9.82 14.26 -5.09
C ARG A 3 -8.44 13.72 -4.69
N LEU A 4 -7.60 14.48 -3.97
CA LEU A 4 -6.44 13.85 -3.28
C LEU A 4 -6.72 13.50 -1.80
N LEU A 5 -7.90 13.83 -1.28
CA LEU A 5 -8.23 13.70 0.15
C LEU A 5 -9.27 12.60 0.46
N ASP A 6 -9.95 12.04 -0.55
CA ASP A 6 -10.97 10.99 -0.33
C ASP A 6 -10.40 9.59 -0.03
N GLY A 7 -9.11 9.35 -0.27
CA GLY A 7 -8.51 8.02 -0.13
C GLY A 7 -7.80 7.74 1.20
N GLY A 8 -7.87 8.66 2.16
CA GLY A 8 -6.86 8.82 3.21
C GLY A 8 -6.82 7.77 4.33
N ALA A 9 -7.86 6.95 4.51
CA ALA A 9 -7.85 5.92 5.57
C ALA A 9 -8.47 4.58 5.14
N ASN A 10 -9.45 4.61 4.23
CA ASN A 10 -10.12 3.40 3.73
C ASN A 10 -9.54 2.88 2.38
N GLY A 11 -8.55 3.57 1.81
CA GLY A 11 -8.02 3.27 0.47
C GLY A 11 -7.07 2.06 0.38
N PHE A 12 -6.67 1.48 1.52
CA PHE A 12 -5.73 0.36 1.57
C PHE A 12 -6.40 -1.01 1.55
N GLU A 13 -7.70 -1.09 1.86
CA GLU A 13 -8.45 -2.36 1.88
C GLU A 13 -8.51 -3.02 0.50
N HIS A 14 -8.67 -2.24 -0.56
CA HIS A 14 -8.67 -2.71 -1.95
C HIS A 14 -7.27 -2.80 -2.58
N GLY A 15 -6.23 -2.61 -1.77
CA GLY A 15 -4.83 -2.62 -2.19
C GLY A 15 -4.32 -1.26 -2.68
N ILE A 16 -3.04 -1.02 -2.41
CA ILE A 16 -2.31 0.20 -2.70
C ILE A 16 -1.17 -0.04 -3.69
N SER A 17 -0.96 0.91 -4.60
CA SER A 17 0.21 0.95 -5.49
C SER A 17 1.32 1.83 -4.91
N ALA A 18 2.56 1.67 -5.39
CA ALA A 18 3.70 2.49 -4.95
C ALA A 18 3.46 4.02 -5.12
N SER A 19 2.74 4.44 -6.16
CA SER A 19 2.42 5.85 -6.39
C SER A 19 1.36 6.40 -5.44
N GLN A 20 0.39 5.58 -5.04
CA GLN A 20 -0.56 5.94 -3.98
C GLN A 20 0.16 6.01 -2.63
N TYR A 21 1.02 5.03 -2.32
CA TYR A 21 1.80 5.03 -1.08
C TYR A 21 2.67 6.28 -0.99
N GLN A 22 3.35 6.64 -2.08
CA GLN A 22 4.14 7.85 -2.20
C GLN A 22 3.34 9.11 -1.81
N LYS A 23 2.09 9.23 -2.31
CA LYS A 23 1.23 10.38 -2.03
C LYS A 23 0.76 10.44 -0.58
N VAL A 24 0.36 9.30 -0.02
CA VAL A 24 -0.15 9.22 1.36
C VAL A 24 0.97 9.39 2.38
N ALA A 25 2.08 8.69 2.19
CA ALA A 25 3.25 8.78 3.07
C ALA A 25 4.10 10.04 2.82
N LYS A 26 3.80 10.83 1.77
CA LYS A 26 4.55 12.03 1.36
C LYS A 26 6.06 11.80 1.21
N VAL A 27 6.44 10.63 0.70
CA VAL A 27 7.83 10.25 0.44
C VAL A 27 8.14 10.26 -1.06
N SER A 28 9.39 10.02 -1.46
CA SER A 28 9.74 9.79 -2.87
C SER A 28 9.23 8.43 -3.37
N LYS A 29 9.09 8.25 -4.69
CA LYS A 29 8.72 6.95 -5.28
C LYS A 29 9.71 5.85 -4.92
N ALA A 30 10.99 6.18 -4.87
CA ALA A 30 12.06 5.26 -4.49
C ALA A 30 11.89 4.81 -3.03
N THR A 31 11.66 5.76 -2.13
CA THR A 31 11.39 5.50 -0.71
C THR A 31 10.11 4.70 -0.51
N ALA A 32 9.04 5.01 -1.24
CA ALA A 32 7.79 4.25 -1.20
C ALA A 32 8.01 2.78 -1.59
N THR A 33 8.78 2.53 -2.65
CA THR A 33 9.08 1.17 -3.11
C THR A 33 9.93 0.40 -2.08
N ARG A 34 10.89 1.07 -1.44
CA ARG A 34 11.68 0.50 -0.34
C ARG A 34 10.78 0.14 0.85
N HIS A 35 9.93 1.06 1.29
CA HIS A 35 9.00 0.81 2.40
C HIS A 35 8.05 -0.36 2.09
N LEU A 36 7.52 -0.45 0.87
CA LEU A 36 6.67 -1.56 0.47
C LEU A 36 7.42 -2.90 0.45
N ARG A 37 8.71 -2.92 0.09
CA ARG A 37 9.54 -4.14 0.20
C ARG A 37 9.76 -4.54 1.66
N ASP A 38 10.16 -3.59 2.51
CA ASP A 38 10.36 -3.86 3.94
C ASP A 38 9.07 -4.38 4.59
N LEU A 39 7.92 -3.83 4.22
CA LEU A 39 6.60 -4.28 4.70
C LEU A 39 6.19 -5.65 4.13
N LEU A 40 6.60 -5.98 2.91
CA LEU A 40 6.37 -7.29 2.31
C LEU A 40 7.22 -8.36 2.99
N GLU A 41 8.49 -8.06 3.29
CA GLU A 41 9.40 -8.94 4.03
C GLU A 41 8.92 -9.17 5.48
N LYS A 42 8.32 -8.16 6.10
CA LYS A 42 7.70 -8.27 7.42
C LYS A 42 6.32 -8.93 7.41
N GLU A 43 5.88 -9.43 6.26
CA GLU A 43 4.54 -10.00 6.05
C GLU A 43 3.39 -9.07 6.51
N CYS A 44 3.65 -7.76 6.60
CA CYS A 44 2.67 -6.74 6.97
C CYS A 44 1.74 -6.41 5.80
N ILE A 45 2.24 -6.58 4.58
CA ILE A 45 1.47 -6.46 3.35
C ILE A 45 1.72 -7.68 2.48
N ILE A 46 0.73 -8.04 1.67
CA ILE A 46 0.82 -9.09 0.66
C ILE A 46 0.77 -8.46 -0.73
N LYS A 47 1.56 -9.00 -1.65
CA LYS A 47 1.47 -8.62 -3.07
C LYS A 47 0.22 -9.29 -3.64
N LEU A 48 -0.70 -8.48 -4.17
CA LEU A 48 -1.86 -9.00 -4.90
C LEU A 48 -1.44 -9.40 -6.30
N ASP A 49 -2.00 -10.52 -6.77
CA ASP A 49 -1.75 -11.01 -8.12
C ASP A 49 -2.56 -10.20 -9.14
N GLY A 50 -2.04 -9.01 -9.44
CA GLY A 50 -2.52 -8.13 -10.49
C GLY A 50 -1.54 -8.17 -11.65
N GLY A 51 -1.66 -9.17 -12.51
CA GLY A 51 -0.76 -9.41 -13.63
C GLY A 51 -0.40 -8.13 -14.41
N GLY A 52 0.90 -7.82 -14.49
CA GLY A 52 1.44 -6.77 -15.34
C GLY A 52 1.75 -5.43 -14.63
N ARG A 53 1.44 -4.31 -15.30
CA ARG A 53 1.94 -2.95 -14.96
C ARG A 53 1.37 -2.37 -13.65
N ASN A 54 0.49 -3.08 -12.96
CA ASN A 54 -0.25 -2.57 -11.81
C ASN A 54 -0.14 -3.48 -10.59
N THR A 55 1.10 -3.72 -10.15
CA THR A 55 1.36 -4.39 -8.87
C THR A 55 0.67 -3.63 -7.74
N ARG A 56 -0.24 -4.33 -7.06
CA ARG A 56 -0.93 -3.82 -5.87
C ARG A 56 -0.46 -4.58 -4.65
N TYR A 57 -0.46 -3.89 -3.52
CA TYR A 57 -0.13 -4.45 -2.22
C TYR A 57 -1.33 -4.27 -1.30
N GLN A 58 -1.73 -5.31 -0.58
CA GLN A 58 -2.81 -5.22 0.40
C GLN A 58 -2.25 -5.40 1.80
N ILE A 59 -2.83 -4.72 2.79
CA ILE A 59 -2.47 -4.95 4.19
C ILE A 59 -2.83 -6.40 4.54
N ASN A 60 -1.90 -7.10 5.17
CA ASN A 60 -2.15 -8.44 5.68
C ASN A 60 -3.08 -8.33 6.91
N THR A 61 -4.38 -8.49 6.68
CA THR A 61 -5.40 -8.44 7.73
C THR A 61 -5.29 -9.59 8.72
N LYS A 62 -4.44 -10.60 8.48
CA LYS A 62 -4.13 -11.63 9.48
C LYS A 62 -3.46 -11.07 10.74
N PHE A 63 -2.90 -9.86 10.68
CA PHE A 63 -2.38 -9.15 11.86
C PHE A 63 -3.47 -8.51 12.75
N LYS A 64 -4.75 -8.50 12.32
CA LYS A 64 -5.83 -7.81 13.04
C LYS A 64 -6.58 -8.65 14.08
N ASN A 65 -6.03 -9.77 14.54
CA ASN A 65 -6.69 -10.58 15.58
C ASN A 65 -5.80 -10.79 16.80
N THR A 66 -6.00 -9.96 17.83
CA THR A 66 -6.25 -10.34 19.24
C THR A 66 -6.16 -9.09 20.13
N ASN A 67 -7.31 -8.42 20.37
CA ASN A 67 -7.86 -8.06 21.69
C ASN A 67 -9.15 -7.26 21.48
#